data_AF-A0A3D4YMD8-F1
#
_entry.id   AF-A0A3D4YMD8-F1
#
_cell.length_a   1.000
_cell.length_b   1.000
_cell.length_c   1.000
_cell.angle_alpha   90.00
_cell.angle_beta   90.00
_cell.angle_gamma   90.00
#
_symmetry.space_group_name_H-M   'P 1'
#
loop_
_entity.id
_entity.type
_entity.pdbx_description
1 polymer ?
#
loop_
_entity_poly.entity_id
_entity_poly.type
_entity_poly.pdbx_seq_one_letter_code
_entity_poly.pdbx_strand_id
1 'polypeptide(L)' 'MYTPRTKIVCTLGPSTSTDDAIRGLIEAGMNVARVNFSHGTHDQHSVTIAMVRRLAEEVG' A
#
# COMPACT_ATOMS: atom_id res chain seq x y z
N MET A 1 6.25 -16.27 -19.01
CA MET A 1 6.15 -14.89 -18.50
C MET A 1 7.12 -14.77 -17.33
N TYR A 2 8.04 -13.80 -17.34
CA TYR A 2 9.03 -13.64 -16.28
C TYR A 2 8.42 -12.83 -15.14
N THR A 3 8.25 -13.43 -13.97
CA THR A 3 7.87 -12.68 -12.76
C THR A 3 9.14 -12.16 -12.09
N PRO A 4 9.28 -10.83 -11.90
CA PRO A 4 10.43 -10.27 -11.19
C PRO A 4 10.59 -10.92 -9.81
N ARG A 5 11.83 -11.32 -9.50
CA ARG A 5 12.15 -11.86 -8.17
C ARG A 5 12.28 -10.76 -7.12
N THR A 6 12.78 -9.60 -7.51
CA THR A 6 12.92 -8.42 -6.64
C THR A 6 11.54 -7.92 -6.22
N LYS A 7 11.38 -7.61 -4.94
CA LYS A 7 10.13 -7.08 -4.38
C LYS A 7 10.21 -5.57 -4.17
N ILE A 8 9.10 -4.88 -4.35
CA ILE A 8 8.98 -3.44 -4.22
C ILE A 8 8.30 -3.09 -2.90
N VAL A 9 8.94 -2.21 -2.12
CA VAL A 9 8.40 -1.63 -0.89
C VAL A 9 8.02 -0.18 -1.16
N CYS A 10 6.77 0.20 -0.91
CA CYS A 10 6.31 1.59 -1.05
C CYS A 10 5.94 2.15 0.32
N THR A 11 6.45 3.33 0.68
CA THR A 11 6.03 4.03 1.89
C THR A 11 4.72 4.76 1.64
N LEU A 12 3.73 4.56 2.50
CA LEU A 12 2.44 5.22 2.40
C LEU A 12 2.41 6.54 3.16
N GLY A 13 1.67 7.51 2.62
CA GLY A 13 1.58 8.86 3.15
C GLY A 13 0.47 9.66 2.46
N PRO A 14 0.45 11.00 2.59
CA PRO A 14 -0.63 11.83 2.07
C PRO A 14 -0.91 11.65 0.56
N SER A 15 0.14 11.45 -0.25
CA SER A 15 0.01 11.24 -1.71
C SER A 15 -0.59 9.89 -2.09
N THR A 16 -0.70 8.95 -1.14
CA THR A 16 -1.17 7.57 -1.35
C THR A 16 -2.28 7.22 -0.37
N SER A 17 -3.05 8.22 0.05
CA SER A 17 -4.12 8.10 1.07
C SER A 17 -5.51 7.79 0.50
N THR A 18 -5.60 7.53 -0.81
CA THR A 18 -6.85 7.20 -1.51
C THR A 18 -6.82 5.78 -2.04
N ASP A 19 -8.01 5.20 -2.20
CA ASP A 19 -8.20 3.88 -2.79
C ASP A 19 -7.52 3.75 -4.16
N ASP A 20 -7.77 4.70 -5.06
CA ASP A 20 -7.22 4.69 -6.42
C ASP A 20 -5.69 4.74 -6.43
N ALA A 21 -5.08 5.51 -5.52
CA ALA A 21 -3.63 5.60 -5.42
C ALA A 21 -3.02 4.28 -4.94
N ILE A 22 -3.61 3.65 -3.93
CA ILE A 22 -3.13 2.36 -3.42
C ILE A 22 -3.36 1.25 -4.45
N ARG A 23 -4.53 1.22 -5.11
CA ARG A 23 -4.81 0.26 -6.19
C ARG A 23 -3.79 0.39 -7.32
N GLY A 24 -3.53 1.63 -7.77
CA GLY A 24 -2.52 1.90 -8.78
C GLY A 24 -1.12 1.44 -8.38
N LEU A 25 -0.75 1.55 -7.09
CA LEU A 25 0.52 1.01 -6.59
C LEU A 25 0.58 -0.51 -6.63
N ILE A 26 -0.51 -1.20 -6.24
CA ILE A 26 -0.60 -2.66 -6.27
C ILE A 26 -0.46 -3.16 -7.71
N GLU A 27 -1.25 -2.59 -8.63
CA GLU A 27 -1.22 -2.93 -10.06
C GLU A 27 0.14 -2.62 -10.70
N ALA A 28 0.82 -1.55 -10.26
CA ALA A 28 2.17 -1.22 -10.71
C ALA A 28 3.27 -2.13 -10.12
N GLY A 29 2.94 -3.01 -9.17
CA GLY A 29 3.85 -4.03 -8.64
C GLY A 29 4.34 -3.81 -7.20
N MET A 30 3.70 -2.94 -6.42
CA MET A 30 3.97 -2.85 -4.98
C MET A 30 3.73 -4.22 -4.31
N ASN A 31 4.71 -4.71 -3.55
CA ASN A 31 4.59 -5.97 -2.82
C ASN A 31 4.45 -5.77 -1.31
N VAL A 32 5.02 -4.68 -0.78
CA VAL A 32 4.97 -4.37 0.65
C VAL A 32 4.61 -2.91 0.84
N ALA A 33 3.55 -2.64 1.60
CA ALA A 33 3.22 -1.31 2.08
C ALA A 33 3.98 -1.03 3.39
N ARG A 34 4.82 0.00 3.39
CA ARG A 34 5.48 0.51 4.59
C ARG A 34 4.63 1.63 5.20
N VAL A 35 4.17 1.41 6.43
CA VAL A 35 3.56 2.44 7.28
C VAL A 35 4.64 3.05 8.16
N ASN A 36 4.91 4.34 7.98
CA ASN A 36 5.99 5.02 8.70
C ASN A 36 5.48 5.67 9.99
N PHE A 37 5.71 5.02 11.14
CA PHE A 37 5.27 5.48 12.47
C PHE A 37 6.00 6.73 13.00
N SER A 38 7.02 7.24 12.29
CA SER A 38 7.58 8.56 12.63
C SER A 38 6.60 9.72 12.37
N HIS A 39 5.51 9.48 11.63
CA HIS A 39 4.47 10.46 11.31
C HIS A 39 3.08 9.84 11.39
N GLY A 40 2.09 10.64 11.76
CA GLY A 40 0.69 10.21 11.83
C GLY A 40 0.31 9.57 13.17
N THR A 41 -0.98 9.31 13.35
CA THR A 41 -1.55 8.67 14.54
C THR A 41 -1.84 7.20 14.31
N HIS A 42 -2.01 6.43 15.39
CA HIS A 42 -2.44 5.03 15.30
C HIS A 42 -3.76 4.85 14.54
N ASP A 43 -4.71 5.77 14.71
CA ASP A 43 -6.00 5.71 13.99
C ASP A 43 -5.82 5.88 12.49
N GLN A 44 -4.99 6.85 12.08
CA GLN A 44 -4.65 7.06 10.67
C GLN A 44 -3.97 5.83 10.09
N HIS A 45 -3.01 5.24 10.81
CA HIS A 45 -2.36 4.00 10.40
C HIS A 45 -3.32 2.81 10.30
N SER A 46 -4.26 2.69 11.24
CA SER A 46 -5.30 1.64 11.22
C SER A 46 -6.13 1.70 9.94
N VAL A 47 -6.58 2.92 9.57
CA VAL A 47 -7.33 3.16 8.32
C VAL A 47 -6.48 2.78 7.11
N THR A 48 -5.21 3.22 7.06
CA THR A 48 -4.30 2.86 5.95
C THR A 48 -4.11 1.34 5.83
N ILE A 49 -3.90 0.64 6.94
CA ILE A 49 -3.70 -0.82 6.96
C ILE A 49 -4.97 -1.54 6.48
N ALA A 50 -6.15 -1.12 6.93
CA ALA A 50 -7.43 -1.69 6.50
C ALA A 50 -7.65 -1.49 4.99
N MET A 51 -7.36 -0.29 4.48
CA MET A 51 -7.45 0.05 3.06
C MET A 51 -6.53 -0.82 2.20
N VAL A 52 -5.25 -0.96 2.57
CA VAL A 52 -4.29 -1.80 1.84
C VAL A 52 -4.75 -3.26 1.79
N ARG A 53 -5.21 -3.82 2.91
CA ARG A 53 -5.65 -5.23 2.97
C ARG A 53 -6.87 -5.46 2.08
N ARG A 54 -7.89 -4.61 2.19
CA ARG A 54 -9.09 -4.70 1.36
C ARG A 54 -8.75 -4.60 -0.13
N LEU A 55 -7.93 -3.63 -0.52
CA LEU A 55 -7.57 -3.43 -1.93
C LEU A 55 -6.69 -4.56 -2.48
N ALA A 56 -5.80 -5.14 -1.65
CA ALA A 56 -5.04 -6.32 -2.05
C ALA A 56 -5.96 -7.53 -2.32
N GLU A 57 -7.00 -7.73 -1.49
CA GLU A 57 -7.99 -8.78 -1.72
C GLU A 57 -8.84 -8.52 -2.98
N GLU A 58 -9.17 -7.26 -3.28
CA GLU A 58 -9.92 -6.88 -4.49
C GLU A 58 -9.12 -7.07 -5.78
N VAL A 59 -7.81 -6.80 -5.76
CA VAL A 59 -6.95 -6.84 -6.95
C VAL A 59 -6.41 -8.25 -7.24
N GLY A 60 -6.19 -9.08 -6.22
CA GLY A 60 -5.68 -10.46 -6.34
C GLY A 60 -4.16 -10.59 -6.23
#